data_AF-A0A218US85-F1
#
_entry.id   AF-A0A218US85-F1
#
_cell.length_a   1.000
_cell.length_b   1.000
_cell.length_c   1.000
_cell.angle_alpha   90.00
_cell.angle_beta   90.00
_cell.angle_gamma   90.00
#
_symmetry.space_group_name_H-M   'P 1'
#
loop_
_entity.id
_entity.type
_entity.pdbx_description
1 polymer ?
#
loop_
_entity_poly.entity_id
_entity_poly.type
_entity_poly.pdbx_seq_one_letter_code
_entity_poly.pdbx_strand_id
1 'polypeptide(L)'
;MEYAKSLSQRLAAPVSKCVSASASVTQQLLAGPAPRPRPFRVCSWDRSLRKGVTAPSLAELLRQAQSALALPVPIALVLDEDGTAVETESFFRTLEEGTALMALSKGQSWTAPKTRGYQASLSRKPPRRIDVACVTFDLYKTHPKDLGCLNVKATLYGTYTMSYDLRCHGARRLVKEALRWALLSMQATGHVLLGTSCYMQQLLDATEEEQKEEEKSPLPLQSLLPRSLPALPYKKMSQ
;
A
#
# COMPACT_ATOMS: atom_id res chain seq x y z
N MET A 1 10.36 -54.15 -24.85
CA MET A 1 8.89 -54.21 -24.67
C MET A 1 8.67 -54.81 -23.29
N GLU A 2 8.64 -54.08 -22.18
CA GLU A 2 7.66 -53.05 -21.79
C GLU A 2 6.23 -53.36 -22.26
N TYR A 3 5.42 -53.99 -21.40
CA TYR A 3 4.07 -53.50 -21.12
C TYR A 3 3.43 -54.16 -19.89
N ALA A 4 2.80 -53.31 -19.09
CA ALA A 4 1.63 -53.55 -18.23
C ALA A 4 1.76 -54.24 -16.85
N LYS A 5 1.35 -53.44 -15.85
CA LYS A 5 0.49 -53.78 -14.69
C LYS A 5 1.12 -54.66 -13.61
N SER A 6 0.90 -54.44 -12.32
CA SER A 6 0.35 -53.37 -11.50
C SER A 6 0.42 -53.91 -10.06
N LEU A 7 0.42 -53.02 -9.07
CA LEU A 7 0.02 -53.27 -7.68
C LEU A 7 1.01 -54.05 -6.81
N SER A 8 1.71 -53.31 -5.95
CA SER A 8 1.50 -53.48 -4.52
C SER A 8 2.10 -52.32 -3.73
N GLN A 9 1.20 -51.59 -3.07
CA GLN A 9 1.32 -51.20 -1.67
C GLN A 9 2.64 -50.51 -1.28
N ARG A 10 2.67 -49.18 -1.39
CA ARG A 10 3.49 -48.38 -0.47
C ARG A 10 2.61 -47.60 0.47
N LEU A 11 2.57 -48.18 1.66
CA LEU A 11 2.13 -47.64 2.93
C LEU A 11 2.50 -46.18 3.12
N ALA A 12 1.61 -45.48 3.80
CA ALA A 12 1.72 -44.12 4.26
C ALA A 12 3.08 -43.82 4.92
N ALA A 13 3.67 -42.69 4.56
CA ALA A 13 4.70 -42.02 5.35
C ALA A 13 4.33 -40.53 5.49
N PRO A 14 4.25 -39.98 6.71
CA PRO A 14 4.00 -38.56 6.92
C PRO A 14 5.29 -37.78 6.60
N VAL A 15 5.23 -36.86 5.64
CA VAL A 15 6.34 -35.94 5.38
C VAL A 15 6.42 -34.93 6.52
N SER A 16 7.31 -35.25 7.46
CA SER A 16 7.75 -34.40 8.56
C SER A 16 8.24 -33.05 8.03
N LYS A 17 7.63 -31.96 8.49
CA LYS A 17 8.09 -30.59 8.24
C LYS A 17 9.26 -30.30 9.18
N CYS A 18 10.48 -30.40 8.67
CA CYS A 18 11.68 -29.99 9.40
C CYS A 18 11.73 -28.45 9.44
N VAL A 19 11.42 -27.84 10.59
CA VAL A 19 11.74 -26.43 10.86
C VAL A 19 13.14 -26.40 11.45
N SER A 20 14.12 -25.97 10.65
CA SER A 20 15.49 -25.76 11.15
C SER A 20 15.57 -24.37 11.78
N ALA A 21 15.41 -24.30 13.10
CA ALA A 21 15.67 -23.10 13.88
C ALA A 21 17.13 -23.13 14.36
N SER A 22 18.02 -22.39 13.70
CA SER A 22 19.37 -22.16 14.21
C SER A 22 19.34 -21.15 15.35
N ALA A 23 19.27 -21.63 16.59
CA ALA A 23 19.55 -20.83 17.77
C ALA A 23 21.06 -20.95 18.08
N SER A 24 21.83 -19.93 17.70
CA SER A 24 23.21 -19.80 18.17
C SER A 24 23.18 -19.26 19.59
N VAL A 25 23.23 -20.15 20.57
CA VAL A 25 23.40 -19.81 21.99
C VAL A 25 24.89 -19.96 22.31
N THR A 26 25.63 -18.86 22.30
CA THR A 26 27.00 -18.84 22.84
C THR A 26 26.94 -18.80 24.36
N GLN A 27 27.40 -19.88 24.99
CA GLN A 27 27.77 -19.91 26.41
C GLN A 27 28.81 -18.81 26.69
N GLN A 28 28.47 -17.84 27.54
CA GLN A 28 29.44 -17.11 28.35
C GLN A 28 28.81 -16.85 29.73
N LEU A 29 28.83 -17.90 30.55
CA LEU A 29 28.72 -17.81 32.00
C LEU A 29 30.11 -17.36 32.52
N LEU A 30 30.15 -16.41 33.46
CA LEU A 30 31.30 -15.97 34.29
C LEU A 30 32.02 -14.64 33.94
N ALA A 31 31.35 -13.69 33.29
CA ALA A 31 31.66 -12.27 33.46
C ALA A 31 30.33 -11.50 33.46
N GLY A 32 30.16 -10.49 34.32
CA GLY A 32 29.00 -9.60 34.22
C GLY A 32 28.86 -9.11 32.77
N PRO A 33 27.63 -9.02 32.21
CA PRO A 33 27.47 -8.81 30.78
C PRO A 33 28.21 -7.54 30.36
N ALA A 34 29.26 -7.71 29.54
CA ALA A 34 29.96 -6.60 28.94
C ALA A 34 28.94 -5.71 28.22
N PRO A 35 29.02 -4.37 28.33
CA PRO A 35 28.07 -3.49 27.69
C PRO A 35 28.05 -3.78 26.19
N ARG A 36 26.90 -4.22 25.69
CA ARG A 36 26.76 -4.55 24.27
C ARG A 36 26.94 -3.25 23.46
N PRO A 37 27.76 -3.25 22.39
CA PRO A 37 27.91 -2.07 21.55
C PRO A 37 26.56 -1.67 20.95
N ARG A 38 26.09 -0.45 21.23
CA ARG A 38 24.81 0.06 20.74
C ARG A 38 25.04 0.98 19.55
N PRO A 39 24.26 0.87 18.46
CA PRO A 39 24.38 1.77 17.33
C PRO A 39 23.70 3.11 17.63
N PHE A 40 24.38 4.20 17.32
CA PHE A 40 23.90 5.58 17.42
C PHE A 40 24.12 6.32 16.11
N ARG A 41 23.36 7.38 15.90
CA ARG A 41 23.55 8.27 14.75
C ARG A 41 24.13 9.56 15.27
N VAL A 42 25.26 9.98 14.72
CA VAL A 42 25.91 11.24 15.09
C VAL A 42 25.93 12.17 13.88
N CYS A 43 25.54 13.43 14.08
CA CYS A 43 25.56 14.46 13.06
C CYS A 43 26.48 15.63 13.44
N SER A 44 26.98 16.33 12.43
CA SER A 44 27.69 17.61 12.60
C SER A 44 26.71 18.73 12.99
N TRP A 45 27.23 19.83 13.53
CA TRP A 45 26.47 21.01 13.97
C TRP A 45 25.56 21.61 12.88
N ASP A 46 25.97 21.50 11.61
CA ASP A 46 25.26 21.96 10.41
C ASP A 46 24.33 20.89 9.81
N ARG A 47 24.23 19.71 10.44
CA ARG A 47 23.45 18.54 10.00
C ARG A 47 23.78 18.02 8.60
N SER A 48 24.87 18.49 7.98
CA SER A 48 25.32 18.09 6.64
C SER A 48 25.95 16.70 6.65
N LEU A 49 26.78 16.42 7.66
CA LEU A 49 27.44 15.15 7.84
C LEU A 49 26.70 14.31 8.88
N ARG A 50 26.34 13.08 8.51
CA ARG A 50 25.70 12.09 9.37
C ARG A 50 26.48 10.78 9.31
N LYS A 51 26.81 10.21 10.46
CA LYS A 51 27.57 8.97 10.59
C LYS A 51 26.89 8.04 11.60
N GLY A 52 26.90 6.75 11.31
CA GLY A 52 26.54 5.72 12.29
C GLY A 52 27.77 5.37 13.13
N VAL A 53 27.61 5.41 14.45
CA VAL A 53 28.68 5.11 15.41
C VAL A 53 28.16 4.06 16.36
N THR A 54 28.89 2.95 16.52
CA THR A 54 28.51 1.88 17.44
C THR A 54 29.42 1.94 18.64
N ALA A 55 28.86 2.23 19.83
CA ALA A 55 29.65 2.39 21.05
C ALA A 55 28.98 1.72 22.26
N PRO A 56 29.76 1.07 23.13
CA PRO A 56 29.29 0.51 24.40
C PRO A 56 29.19 1.55 25.52
N SER A 57 29.95 2.66 25.46
CA SER A 57 30.03 3.71 26.48
C SER A 57 30.08 5.12 25.86
N LEU A 58 29.80 6.16 26.65
CA LEU A 58 29.85 7.55 26.21
C LEU A 58 31.28 7.97 25.82
N ALA A 59 32.29 7.52 26.56
CA ALA A 59 33.69 7.81 26.25
C ALA A 59 34.10 7.24 24.88
N GLU A 60 33.68 6.02 24.56
CA GLU A 60 33.91 5.43 23.24
C GLU A 60 33.11 6.13 22.14
N LEU A 61 31.86 6.49 22.44
CA LEU A 61 31.02 7.26 21.53
C LEU A 61 31.67 8.60 21.15
N LEU A 62 32.21 9.33 22.12
CA LEU A 62 32.92 10.60 21.88
C LEU A 62 34.13 10.41 20.97
N ARG A 63 34.97 9.40 21.26
CA ARG A 63 36.16 9.09 20.46
C ARG A 63 35.81 8.67 19.03
N GLN A 64 34.77 7.85 18.88
CA GLN A 64 34.34 7.37 17.56
C GLN A 64 33.56 8.44 16.78
N ALA A 65 32.78 9.29 17.46
CA ALA A 65 32.14 10.46 16.86
C ALA A 65 33.20 11.45 16.35
N GLN A 66 34.24 11.70 17.15
CA GLN A 66 35.36 12.54 16.77
C GLN A 66 36.04 12.05 15.49
N SER A 67 36.43 10.78 15.46
CA SER A 67 37.11 10.19 14.30
C SER A 67 36.19 10.11 13.07
N ALA A 68 34.90 9.83 13.26
CA ALA A 68 33.94 9.73 12.16
C ALA A 68 33.59 11.09 11.53
N LEU A 69 33.60 12.17 12.32
CA LEU A 69 33.29 13.53 11.87
C LEU A 69 34.54 14.40 11.64
N ALA A 70 35.73 13.88 11.94
CA ALA A 70 37.01 14.61 11.85
C ALA A 70 36.99 15.97 12.60
N LEU A 71 36.36 16.01 13.78
CA LEU A 71 36.18 17.24 14.57
C LEU A 71 37.33 17.48 15.56
N PRO A 72 37.68 18.75 15.86
CA PRO A 72 38.70 19.09 16.84
C PRO A 72 38.27 18.76 18.29
N VAL A 73 39.21 18.33 19.15
CA VAL A 73 38.98 18.15 20.61
C VAL A 73 38.86 19.53 21.28
N PRO A 74 37.98 19.77 22.27
CA PRO A 74 36.94 18.88 22.82
C PRO A 74 35.59 18.99 22.08
N ILE A 75 34.84 17.89 22.09
CA ILE A 75 33.51 17.79 21.48
C ILE A 75 32.48 17.57 22.58
N ALA A 76 31.37 18.30 22.52
CA ALA A 76 30.18 18.07 23.34
C ALA A 76 29.12 17.34 22.51
N LEU A 77 28.47 16.32 23.09
CA LEU A 77 27.35 15.63 22.45
C LEU A 77 26.04 16.15 23.00
N VAL A 78 25.10 16.46 22.10
CA VAL A 78 23.74 16.88 22.45
C VAL A 78 22.73 16.02 21.68
N LEU A 79 21.49 15.93 22.15
CA LEU A 79 20.40 15.31 21.38
C LEU A 79 20.06 16.20 20.17
N ASP A 80 19.89 15.61 18.97
CA ASP A 80 19.50 16.37 17.77
C ASP A 80 18.09 16.99 17.92
N GLU A 81 17.19 16.30 18.62
CA GLU A 81 15.78 16.67 18.81
C GLU A 81 15.59 17.89 19.73
N ASP A 82 16.16 17.85 20.93
CA ASP A 82 15.88 18.83 21.99
C ASP A 82 17.10 19.63 22.44
N GLY A 83 18.31 19.28 21.96
CA GLY A 83 19.56 19.95 22.35
C GLY A 83 20.07 19.61 23.75
N THR A 84 19.45 18.64 24.45
CA THR A 84 19.90 18.18 25.78
C THR A 84 21.33 17.64 25.72
N ALA A 85 22.20 18.12 26.61
CA ALA A 85 23.60 17.70 26.69
C ALA A 85 23.74 16.27 27.25
N VAL A 86 24.51 15.43 26.56
CA VAL A 86 24.82 14.04 26.93
C VAL A 86 26.20 14.01 27.56
N GLU A 87 26.28 14.40 28.83
CA GLU A 87 27.56 14.47 29.57
C GLU A 87 27.76 13.26 30.51
N THR A 88 26.68 12.67 31.00
CA THR A 88 26.72 11.60 32.00
C THR A 88 26.47 10.22 31.37
N GLU A 89 27.25 9.23 31.78
CA GLU A 89 27.09 7.84 31.35
C GLU A 89 25.71 7.27 31.72
N SER A 90 25.13 7.69 32.85
CA SER A 90 23.78 7.28 33.25
C SER A 90 22.71 7.76 32.27
N PHE A 91 22.82 8.99 31.76
CA PHE A 91 21.94 9.52 30.73
C PHE A 91 22.14 8.78 29.41
N PHE A 92 23.39 8.51 29.03
CA PHE A 92 23.67 7.71 27.84
C PHE A 92 23.01 6.31 27.88
N ARG A 93 22.93 5.67 29.06
CA ARG A 93 22.28 4.37 29.22
C ARG A 93 20.77 4.42 29.06
N THR A 94 20.10 5.52 29.43
CA THR A 94 18.65 5.67 29.25
C THR A 94 18.23 5.93 27.81
N LEU A 95 19.16 6.36 26.95
CA LEU A 95 18.89 6.59 25.53
C LEU A 95 18.58 5.29 24.78
N GLU A 96 17.62 5.37 23.86
CA GLU A 96 17.24 4.28 22.98
C GLU A 96 18.32 4.02 21.93
N GLU A 97 18.44 2.77 21.48
CA GLU A 97 19.27 2.41 20.34
C GLU A 97 18.84 3.17 19.08
N GLY A 98 19.81 3.74 18.35
CA GLY A 98 19.56 4.53 17.14
C GLY A 98 19.16 5.98 17.39
N THR A 99 19.24 6.48 18.64
CA THR A 99 19.06 7.90 18.97
C THR A 99 20.00 8.78 18.15
N ALA A 100 19.49 9.90 17.64
CA ALA A 100 20.25 10.90 16.89
C ALA A 100 20.91 11.91 17.83
N LEU A 101 22.24 11.98 17.76
CA LEU A 101 23.09 12.87 18.53
C LEU A 101 23.76 13.86 17.60
N MET A 102 24.04 15.05 18.10
CA MET A 102 24.79 16.09 17.41
C MET A 102 26.08 16.36 18.16
N ALA A 103 27.19 16.37 17.41
CA ALA A 103 28.51 16.70 17.92
C ALA A 103 28.79 18.20 17.73
N LEU A 104 29.03 18.90 18.83
CA LEU A 104 29.35 20.33 18.88
C LEU A 104 30.81 20.54 19.27
N SER A 105 31.51 21.40 18.54
CA SER A 105 32.86 21.85 18.89
C SER A 105 32.80 23.12 19.75
N LYS A 106 33.94 23.52 20.33
CA LYS A 106 34.07 24.75 21.13
C LYS A 106 33.48 25.98 20.39
N GLY A 107 32.49 26.63 20.99
CA GLY A 107 31.82 27.82 20.44
C GLY A 107 30.64 27.54 19.52
N GLN A 108 30.30 26.28 19.26
CA GLN A 108 29.09 25.89 18.53
C GLN A 108 27.95 25.64 19.52
N SER A 109 26.76 26.12 19.18
CA SER A 109 25.54 25.86 19.94
C SER A 109 24.60 24.98 19.14
N TRP A 110 23.80 24.17 19.84
CA TRP A 110 22.68 23.50 19.22
C TRP A 110 21.72 24.52 18.62
N THR A 111 21.19 24.21 17.44
CA THR A 111 20.16 25.02 16.78
C THR A 111 18.95 24.17 16.48
N ALA A 112 17.76 24.67 16.83
CA ALA A 112 16.52 23.96 16.54
C ALA A 112 16.38 23.68 15.03
N PRO A 113 15.88 22.50 14.64
CA PRO A 113 15.70 22.16 13.23
C PRO A 113 14.71 23.12 12.57
N LYS A 114 15.19 23.93 11.60
CA LYS A 114 14.42 25.02 10.95
C LYS A 114 13.38 24.55 9.93
N THR A 115 13.21 23.24 9.69
CA THR A 115 12.40 22.75 8.57
C THR A 115 11.60 21.51 8.95
N ARG A 116 10.26 21.65 8.97
CA ARG A 116 9.26 20.56 9.07
C ARG A 116 9.22 19.64 7.84
N GLY A 117 10.12 19.82 6.88
CA GLY A 117 10.20 19.07 5.64
C GLY A 117 11.37 18.11 5.69
N TYR A 118 11.08 16.81 5.71
CA TYR A 118 12.05 15.74 5.49
C TYR A 118 13.23 15.68 6.48
N GLN A 119 12.97 15.79 7.79
CA GLN A 119 13.73 14.91 8.69
C GLN A 119 13.18 13.50 8.41
N ALA A 120 13.76 12.83 7.42
CA ALA A 120 13.65 11.40 7.27
C ALA A 120 14.28 10.82 8.54
N SER A 121 13.48 10.76 9.60
CA SER A 121 13.67 9.83 10.69
C SER A 121 13.63 8.46 10.03
N LEU A 122 14.79 8.02 9.53
CA LEU A 122 15.07 6.65 9.12
C LEU A 122 15.01 5.71 10.34
N SER A 123 14.55 6.19 11.50
CA SER A 123 13.95 5.32 12.50
C SER A 123 12.70 4.74 11.85
N ARG A 124 12.81 3.50 11.40
CA ARG A 124 11.72 2.70 10.83
C ARG A 124 10.56 2.45 11.83
N LYS A 125 10.53 3.17 12.94
CA LYS A 125 9.38 3.23 13.84
C LYS A 125 8.48 4.34 13.31
N PRO A 126 7.30 4.00 12.74
CA PRO A 126 6.28 5.02 12.53
C PRO A 126 6.09 5.76 13.86
N PRO A 127 5.91 7.09 13.84
CA PRO A 127 5.70 7.86 15.06
C PRO A 127 4.60 7.16 15.85
N ARG A 128 4.86 6.86 17.13
CA ARG A 128 3.87 6.29 18.06
C ARG A 128 2.77 7.32 18.33
N ARG A 129 2.03 7.72 17.29
CA ARG A 129 0.68 8.21 17.46
C ARG A 129 -0.13 7.02 17.94
N ILE A 130 -0.98 7.27 18.94
CA ILE A 130 -1.90 6.28 19.49
C ILE A 130 -2.87 5.94 18.36
N ASP A 131 -2.48 4.98 17.53
CA ASP A 131 -3.27 4.55 16.39
C ASP A 131 -4.19 3.45 16.87
N VAL A 132 -5.46 3.83 17.03
CA VAL A 132 -6.52 2.94 17.52
C VAL A 132 -6.73 1.79 16.54
N ALA A 133 -6.50 2.03 15.24
CA ALA A 133 -6.60 1.03 14.18
C ALA A 133 -5.65 1.37 13.01
N CYS A 134 -4.64 0.53 12.79
CA CYS A 134 -3.71 0.62 11.67
C CYS A 134 -4.06 -0.45 10.63
N VAL A 135 -4.41 -0.05 9.40
CA VAL A 135 -4.63 -0.96 8.27
C VAL A 135 -3.53 -0.77 7.24
N THR A 136 -2.84 -1.86 6.90
CA THR A 136 -1.73 -1.91 5.95
C THR A 136 -2.11 -2.76 4.73
N PHE A 137 -1.71 -2.32 3.55
CA PHE A 137 -1.93 -3.01 2.28
C PHE A 137 -0.58 -3.24 1.61
N ASP A 138 -0.09 -4.49 1.64
CA ASP A 138 1.19 -4.85 1.05
C ASP A 138 0.96 -5.66 -0.22
N LEU A 139 1.21 -5.05 -1.39
CA LEU A 139 1.20 -5.76 -2.66
C LEU A 139 2.62 -6.30 -2.93
N TYR A 140 2.72 -7.62 -3.04
CA TYR A 140 3.99 -8.29 -3.32
C TYR A 140 3.81 -9.32 -4.44
N LYS A 141 4.92 -9.71 -5.07
CA LYS A 141 4.89 -10.61 -6.23
C LYS A 141 5.80 -11.80 -5.98
N THR A 142 5.23 -12.99 -5.89
CA THR A 142 5.94 -14.25 -5.68
C THR A 142 6.61 -14.77 -6.95
N HIS A 143 6.05 -14.49 -8.13
CA HIS A 143 6.58 -14.95 -9.40
C HIS A 143 6.41 -13.87 -10.50
N PRO A 144 7.39 -13.66 -11.40
CA PRO A 144 7.35 -12.58 -12.41
C PRO A 144 6.15 -12.65 -13.37
N LYS A 145 5.58 -13.83 -13.61
CA LYS A 145 4.41 -14.01 -14.50
C LYS A 145 3.05 -13.81 -13.84
N ASP A 146 2.99 -13.69 -12.51
CA ASP A 146 1.73 -13.57 -11.77
C ASP A 146 1.35 -12.09 -11.53
N LEU A 147 0.08 -11.81 -11.27
CA LEU A 147 -0.40 -10.45 -10.96
C LEU A 147 0.02 -9.98 -9.55
N GLY A 148 0.58 -10.87 -8.72
CA GLY A 148 0.95 -10.60 -7.34
C GLY A 148 -0.09 -11.08 -6.33
N CYS A 149 0.25 -10.99 -5.06
CA CYS A 149 -0.60 -11.24 -3.90
C CYS A 149 -0.71 -9.92 -3.11
N LEU A 150 -1.90 -9.63 -2.60
CA LEU A 150 -2.16 -8.46 -1.76
C LEU A 150 -2.37 -8.93 -0.32
N ASN A 151 -1.45 -8.58 0.58
CA ASN A 151 -1.66 -8.74 2.02
C ASN A 151 -2.44 -7.55 2.55
N VAL A 152 -3.50 -7.80 3.30
CA VAL A 152 -4.23 -6.80 4.06
C VAL A 152 -4.03 -7.10 5.54
N LYS A 153 -3.38 -6.19 6.25
CA LYS A 153 -3.10 -6.34 7.69
C LYS A 153 -3.81 -5.25 8.46
N ALA A 154 -4.81 -5.60 9.25
CA ALA A 154 -5.47 -4.71 10.19
C ALA A 154 -4.95 -4.94 11.60
N THR A 155 -4.61 -3.87 12.30
CA THR A 155 -4.03 -3.90 13.65
C THR A 155 -4.84 -2.96 14.54
N LEU A 156 -5.56 -3.50 15.52
CA LEU A 156 -6.33 -2.72 16.49
C LEU A 156 -5.54 -2.57 17.80
N TYR A 157 -5.49 -1.35 18.34
CA TYR A 157 -4.77 -1.00 19.58
C TYR A 157 -3.29 -1.43 19.63
N GLY A 158 -2.67 -1.68 18.48
CA GLY A 158 -1.30 -2.19 18.40
C GLY A 158 -1.10 -3.64 18.90
N THR A 159 -2.15 -4.31 19.40
CA THR A 159 -2.06 -5.65 20.00
C THR A 159 -2.81 -6.71 19.22
N TYR A 160 -3.93 -6.35 18.60
CA TYR A 160 -4.77 -7.29 17.86
C TYR A 160 -4.52 -7.14 16.36
N THR A 161 -3.68 -8.00 15.80
CA THR A 161 -3.38 -8.00 14.36
C THR A 161 -4.12 -9.14 13.66
N MET A 162 -4.83 -8.80 12.59
CA MET A 162 -5.40 -9.75 11.64
C MET A 162 -4.81 -9.47 10.27
N SER A 163 -4.22 -10.49 9.64
CA SER A 163 -3.64 -10.39 8.30
C SER A 163 -4.28 -11.39 7.36
N TYR A 164 -4.60 -10.95 6.15
CA TYR A 164 -5.22 -11.79 5.13
C TYR A 164 -4.51 -11.62 3.77
N ASP A 165 -4.10 -12.74 3.18
CA ASP A 165 -3.46 -12.76 1.85
C ASP A 165 -4.50 -13.02 0.76
N LEU A 166 -4.84 -11.96 0.03
CA LEU A 166 -5.60 -12.04 -1.21
C LEU A 166 -4.68 -12.51 -2.33
N ARG A 167 -4.80 -13.79 -2.68
CA ARG A 167 -4.09 -14.39 -3.80
C ARG A 167 -4.79 -14.03 -5.13
N CYS A 168 -4.24 -13.09 -5.90
CA CYS A 168 -4.90 -12.51 -7.08
C CYS A 168 -4.94 -13.40 -8.34
N HIS A 169 -4.86 -14.73 -8.22
CA HIS A 169 -4.89 -15.66 -9.35
C HIS A 169 -6.15 -15.49 -10.23
N GLY A 170 -7.27 -15.08 -9.62
CA GLY A 170 -8.53 -14.79 -10.32
C GLY A 170 -8.72 -13.34 -10.77
N ALA A 171 -7.91 -12.39 -10.28
CA ALA A 171 -8.12 -10.96 -10.55
C ALA A 171 -8.02 -10.64 -12.04
N ARG A 172 -7.11 -11.29 -12.77
CA ARG A 172 -6.99 -11.12 -14.23
C ARG A 172 -8.27 -11.47 -14.97
N ARG A 173 -8.93 -12.54 -14.51
CA ARG A 173 -10.17 -13.03 -15.09
C ARG A 173 -11.31 -12.06 -14.77
N LEU A 174 -11.43 -11.63 -13.51
CA LEU A 174 -12.46 -10.66 -13.13
C LEU A 174 -12.33 -9.35 -13.90
N VAL A 175 -11.12 -8.82 -14.08
CA VAL A 175 -10.88 -7.59 -14.85
C VAL A 175 -11.25 -7.77 -16.32
N LYS A 176 -10.88 -8.90 -16.94
CA LYS A 176 -11.23 -9.19 -18.33
C LYS A 176 -12.74 -9.30 -18.53
N GLU A 177 -13.41 -10.01 -17.64
CA GLU A 177 -14.84 -10.21 -17.70
C GLU A 177 -15.59 -8.89 -17.42
N ALA A 178 -15.16 -8.09 -16.45
CA ALA A 178 -15.72 -6.76 -16.20
C ALA A 178 -15.56 -5.82 -17.40
N LEU A 179 -14.39 -5.84 -18.06
CA LEU A 179 -14.15 -5.05 -19.27
C LEU A 179 -15.07 -5.48 -20.42
N ARG A 180 -15.33 -6.79 -20.57
CA ARG A 180 -16.30 -7.29 -21.56
C ARG A 180 -17.71 -6.80 -21.26
N TRP A 181 -18.14 -6.87 -20.00
CA TRP A 181 -19.45 -6.37 -19.58
C TRP A 181 -19.59 -4.87 -19.78
N ALA A 182 -18.56 -4.08 -19.47
CA ALA A 182 -18.54 -2.64 -19.72
C ALA A 182 -18.63 -2.31 -21.22
N LEU A 183 -17.94 -3.08 -22.07
CA LEU A 183 -18.01 -2.89 -23.52
C LEU A 183 -19.42 -3.21 -24.06
N LEU A 184 -20.00 -4.32 -23.59
CA LEU A 184 -21.35 -4.73 -23.98
C LEU A 184 -22.42 -3.75 -23.49
N SER A 185 -22.30 -3.23 -22.26
CA SER A 185 -23.24 -2.23 -21.76
C SER A 185 -23.11 -0.93 -22.54
N MET A 186 -21.90 -0.48 -22.85
CA MET A 186 -21.68 0.72 -23.66
C MET A 186 -22.27 0.58 -25.06
N GLN A 187 -22.11 -0.58 -25.71
CA GLN A 187 -22.72 -0.85 -27.01
C GLN A 187 -24.26 -0.87 -26.93
N ALA A 188 -24.83 -1.55 -25.93
CA ALA A 188 -26.27 -1.60 -25.74
C ALA A 188 -26.85 -0.19 -25.48
N THR A 189 -26.23 0.59 -24.60
CA THR A 189 -26.62 1.97 -24.33
C THR A 189 -26.50 2.83 -25.59
N GLY A 190 -25.43 2.67 -26.38
CA GLY A 190 -25.27 3.37 -27.65
C GLY A 190 -26.40 3.08 -28.65
N HIS A 191 -26.76 1.81 -28.83
CA HIS A 191 -27.87 1.43 -29.71
C HIS A 191 -29.22 1.94 -29.21
N VAL A 192 -29.46 1.91 -27.89
CA VAL A 192 -30.68 2.48 -27.31
C VAL A 192 -30.75 3.98 -27.56
N LEU A 193 -29.67 4.72 -27.29
CA LEU A 193 -29.65 6.18 -27.48
C LEU A 193 -29.79 6.60 -28.94
N LEU A 194 -29.11 5.93 -29.86
CA LEU A 194 -29.23 6.22 -31.30
C LEU A 194 -30.61 5.82 -31.84
N GLY A 195 -31.15 4.69 -31.38
CA GLY A 195 -32.49 4.24 -31.74
C GLY A 195 -33.57 5.20 -31.25
N THR A 196 -33.47 5.65 -30.00
CA THR A 196 -34.40 6.65 -29.46
C THR A 196 -34.24 7.99 -30.15
N SER A 197 -33.02 8.43 -30.47
CA SER A 197 -32.80 9.68 -31.21
C SER A 197 -33.42 9.65 -32.61
N CYS A 198 -33.24 8.54 -33.35
CA CYS A 198 -33.82 8.37 -34.67
C CYS A 198 -35.36 8.35 -34.63
N TYR A 199 -35.93 7.68 -33.63
CA TYR A 199 -37.38 7.66 -33.42
C TYR A 199 -37.94 9.05 -33.10
N MET A 200 -37.26 9.81 -32.24
CA MET A 200 -37.67 11.18 -31.92
C MET A 200 -37.56 12.10 -33.14
N GLN A 201 -36.54 11.92 -33.99
CA GLN A 201 -36.41 12.69 -35.23
C GLN A 201 -37.56 12.41 -36.20
N GLN A 202 -37.97 11.14 -36.37
CA GLN A 202 -39.13 10.80 -37.20
C GLN A 202 -40.43 11.42 -36.68
N LEU A 203 -40.62 11.48 -35.36
CA LEU A 203 -41.79 12.13 -34.76
C LEU A 203 -41.79 13.64 -34.99
N LEU A 204 -40.62 14.28 -34.88
CA LEU A 204 -40.49 15.71 -35.12
C LEU A 204 -40.71 16.05 -36.60
N ASP A 205 -40.08 15.32 -37.51
CA ASP A 205 -40.23 15.49 -38.96
C ASP A 205 -41.71 15.32 -39.38
N ALA A 206 -42.44 14.34 -38.80
CA ALA A 206 -43.86 14.16 -39.06
C ALA A 206 -44.73 15.34 -38.55
N THR A 207 -44.35 15.95 -37.43
CA THR A 207 -45.07 17.09 -36.85
C THR A 207 -44.82 18.38 -37.66
N GLU A 208 -43.60 18.56 -38.19
CA GLU A 208 -43.24 19.72 -39.01
C GLU A 208 -43.93 19.69 -40.39
N GLU A 209 -44.10 18.51 -41.00
CA GLU A 209 -44.84 18.38 -42.27
C GLU A 209 -46.35 18.66 -42.09
N GLU A 210 -46.97 18.20 -40.99
CA GLU A 210 -48.36 18.53 -40.67
C GLU A 210 -48.57 20.05 -40.48
N GLN A 211 -47.63 20.75 -39.82
CA GLN A 211 -47.70 22.20 -39.61
C GLN A 211 -47.50 23.00 -40.90
N LYS A 212 -46.66 22.52 -41.82
CA LYS A 212 -46.37 23.16 -43.10
C LYS A 212 -47.50 22.99 -44.12
N GLU A 213 -48.25 21.89 -44.03
CA GLU A 213 -49.51 21.71 -44.78
C GLU A 213 -50.66 22.54 -44.20
N GLU A 214 -50.69 22.75 -42.87
CA GLU A 214 -51.67 23.59 -42.20
C GLU A 214 -51.43 25.10 -42.43
N GLU A 215 -50.17 25.56 -42.53
CA GLU A 215 -49.85 26.96 -42.87
C GLU A 215 -50.19 27.31 -44.34
N LYS A 216 -50.24 26.31 -45.24
CA LYS A 216 -50.51 26.51 -46.66
C LYS A 216 -51.99 26.39 -47.04
N SER A 217 -52.87 26.09 -46.08
CA SER A 217 -54.30 25.90 -46.32
C SER A 217 -55.16 26.76 -45.37
N PRO A 218 -56.06 27.62 -45.88
CA PRO A 218 -57.09 28.21 -45.04
C PRO A 218 -58.12 27.11 -44.72
N LEU A 219 -58.31 26.85 -43.43
CA LEU A 219 -59.36 25.98 -42.84
C LEU A 219 -60.69 26.02 -43.62
N PRO A 220 -61.42 24.89 -43.75
CA PRO A 220 -62.22 24.41 -42.62
C PRO A 220 -62.28 22.89 -42.40
N LEU A 221 -62.42 22.56 -41.11
CA LEU A 221 -63.01 21.34 -40.52
C LEU A 221 -63.85 20.49 -41.49
N GLN A 222 -63.53 19.18 -41.58
CA GLN A 222 -64.50 18.10 -41.38
C GLN A 222 -63.92 16.67 -41.48
N SER A 223 -64.33 15.85 -40.51
CA SER A 223 -64.81 14.46 -40.65
C SER A 223 -63.87 13.25 -40.41
N LEU A 224 -64.13 12.61 -39.25
CA LEU A 224 -64.36 11.16 -39.04
C LEU A 224 -63.18 10.16 -38.97
N LEU A 225 -62.75 9.88 -37.72
CA LEU A 225 -62.48 8.59 -37.00
C LEU A 225 -62.16 7.24 -37.74
N PRO A 226 -61.53 6.26 -37.04
CA PRO A 226 -60.38 5.50 -37.52
C PRO A 226 -60.66 4.04 -37.91
N ARG A 227 -59.77 3.46 -38.72
CA ARG A 227 -59.57 2.02 -39.00
C ARG A 227 -58.06 1.80 -39.14
N SER A 228 -57.37 0.78 -38.66
CA SER A 228 -57.70 -0.47 -37.96
C SER A 228 -56.34 -1.14 -37.66
N LEU A 229 -56.15 -1.71 -36.47
CA LEU A 229 -54.99 -2.54 -36.10
C LEU A 229 -54.93 -3.86 -36.91
N PRO A 230 -53.74 -4.38 -37.24
CA PRO A 230 -53.56 -5.80 -37.53
C PRO A 230 -53.01 -6.58 -36.31
N ALA A 231 -53.53 -7.79 -36.15
CA ALA A 231 -53.31 -8.71 -35.04
C ALA A 231 -51.99 -9.51 -35.15
N LEU A 232 -51.42 -9.86 -33.99
CA LEU A 232 -50.29 -10.78 -33.80
C LEU A 232 -50.70 -12.26 -33.96
N PRO A 233 -49.86 -13.15 -34.53
CA PRO A 233 -50.05 -14.59 -34.42
C PRO A 233 -49.28 -15.19 -33.24
N TYR A 234 -50.02 -15.81 -32.32
CA TYR A 234 -49.52 -16.66 -31.22
C TYR A 234 -49.47 -18.12 -31.72
N LYS A 235 -48.30 -18.78 -31.68
CA LYS A 235 -48.14 -20.20 -32.04
C LYS A 235 -47.87 -21.05 -30.80
N LYS A 236 -48.73 -22.06 -30.64
CA LYS A 236 -48.96 -22.94 -29.48
C LYS A 236 -47.89 -24.05 -29.37
N MET A 237 -47.50 -24.39 -28.14
CA MET A 237 -46.73 -25.59 -27.78
C MET A 237 -47.57 -26.84 -28.01
N SER A 238 -46.97 -27.88 -28.57
CA SER A 238 -47.47 -29.26 -28.53
C SER A 238 -46.69 -30.08 -27.51
N GLN A 239 -47.43 -30.97 -26.87
CA GLN A 239 -47.04 -31.99 -25.89
C GLN A 239 -46.05 -33.01 -26.45
#